data_AF-A0A1Y1X3N8-F1
#
_entry.id   AF-A0A1Y1X3N8-F1
#
_cell.length_a   1.000
_cell.length_b   1.000
_cell.length_c   1.000
_cell.angle_alpha   90.00
_cell.angle_beta   90.00
_cell.angle_gamma   90.00
#
_symmetry.space_group_name_H-M   'P 1'
#
loop_
_entity.id
_entity.type
_entity.pdbx_description
1 polymer ?
#
loop_
_entity_poly.entity_id
_entity_poly.type
_entity_poly.pdbx_seq_one_letter_code
_entity_poly.pdbx_strand_id
1 'polypeptide(L)'
;MFKEDDNVLETVDPSELANIKERLLMFTGKEDNGLYQNINSIQQIEECDMEKSPISFIRVSQTGQITDINQGSGFEWLCTSFPTLETPYYMSMTDDNINQNEPLHEPYITNYLCLKQDVDGIILKLENNLEMNHCAVFNAFGFVEASKRNKKFAYISNDFRYALIVETSKLVFVYSQPSDEESKRNSASQYLIDVSNYDDSQMINDKEHQKEELIYGVAQLDQNVFMVLKRSSFCIFSIDNEQD
;
A
#
# COMPACT_ATOMS: atom_id res chain seq x y z
N MET A 1 -1.68 -35.73 -10.17
CA MET A 1 -1.93 -37.00 -10.87
C MET A 1 -1.46 -36.82 -12.32
N PHE A 2 -0.14 -36.84 -12.54
CA PHE A 2 0.46 -36.83 -13.88
C PHE A 2 1.73 -37.65 -13.80
N LYS A 3 1.58 -38.96 -13.85
CA LYS A 3 2.66 -39.95 -13.95
C LYS A 3 2.07 -41.17 -14.63
N GLU A 4 1.99 -41.11 -15.95
CA GLU A 4 2.05 -42.25 -16.86
C GLU A 4 2.09 -41.63 -18.26
N ASP A 5 3.31 -41.52 -18.78
CA ASP A 5 3.61 -41.24 -20.19
C ASP A 5 3.23 -42.52 -20.96
N ASP A 6 2.22 -42.42 -21.82
CA ASP A 6 1.57 -43.58 -22.45
C ASP A 6 2.37 -44.14 -23.65
N ASN A 7 3.60 -43.63 -23.88
CA ASN A 7 4.46 -44.01 -25.01
C ASN A 7 3.76 -43.90 -26.37
N VAL A 8 2.66 -43.13 -26.45
CA VAL A 8 2.05 -42.78 -27.73
C VAL A 8 2.88 -41.65 -28.32
N LEU A 9 3.53 -41.92 -29.45
CA LEU A 9 4.09 -40.86 -30.28
C LEU A 9 2.92 -39.97 -30.72
N GLU A 10 2.73 -38.84 -30.05
CA GLU A 10 1.81 -37.79 -30.48
C GLU A 10 2.28 -37.28 -31.86
N THR A 11 1.74 -37.87 -32.92
CA THR A 11 1.91 -37.37 -34.27
C THR A 11 1.01 -36.14 -34.43
N VAL A 12 1.60 -34.97 -34.22
CA VAL A 12 0.93 -33.69 -34.53
C VAL A 12 0.59 -33.68 -36.02
N ASP A 13 -0.67 -33.37 -36.33
CA ASP A 13 -1.13 -33.26 -37.72
C ASP A 13 -0.25 -32.22 -38.46
N PRO A 14 0.35 -32.57 -39.61
CA PRO A 14 1.12 -31.64 -40.43
C PRO A 14 0.39 -30.33 -40.72
N SER A 15 -0.94 -30.36 -40.76
CA SER A 15 -1.82 -29.21 -41.00
C SER A 15 -1.86 -28.26 -39.81
N GLU A 16 -1.90 -28.78 -38.58
CA GLU A 16 -1.82 -27.98 -37.35
C GLU A 16 -0.44 -27.37 -37.19
N LEU A 17 0.61 -28.15 -37.48
CA LEU A 17 1.99 -27.71 -37.40
C LEU A 17 2.29 -26.61 -38.44
N ALA A 18 1.70 -26.70 -39.64
CA ALA A 18 1.75 -25.64 -40.64
C ALA A 18 1.06 -24.35 -40.15
N ASN A 19 -0.11 -24.46 -39.51
CA ASN A 19 -0.84 -23.31 -38.98
C ASN A 19 -0.07 -22.63 -37.83
N ILE A 20 0.54 -23.41 -36.93
CA ILE A 20 1.41 -22.89 -35.86
C ILE A 20 2.61 -22.16 -36.46
N LYS A 21 3.25 -22.74 -37.48
CA LYS A 21 4.40 -22.14 -38.16
C LYS A 21 4.04 -20.86 -38.90
N GLU A 22 2.88 -20.80 -39.56
CA GLU A 22 2.37 -19.61 -40.24
C GLU A 22 2.06 -18.48 -39.25
N ARG A 23 1.42 -18.79 -38.12
CA ARG A 23 1.20 -17.83 -37.03
C ARG A 23 2.52 -17.29 -36.46
N LEU A 24 3.51 -18.16 -36.24
CA LEU A 24 4.83 -17.74 -35.74
C LEU A 24 5.57 -16.85 -36.75
N LEU A 25 5.42 -17.12 -38.04
CA LEU A 25 6.00 -16.28 -39.12
C LEU A 25 5.36 -14.89 -39.16
N MET A 26 4.05 -14.74 -38.90
CA MET A 26 3.42 -13.42 -38.79
C MET A 26 4.02 -12.57 -37.66
N PHE A 27 4.51 -13.19 -36.58
CA PHE A 27 5.09 -12.46 -35.44
C PHE A 27 6.61 -12.25 -35.54
N THR A 28 7.30 -12.95 -36.44
CA THR A 28 8.78 -12.94 -36.51
C THR A 28 9.34 -12.53 -37.88
N GLY A 29 8.47 -12.31 -38.87
CA GLY A 29 8.85 -11.83 -40.20
C GLY A 29 9.35 -10.39 -40.16
N LYS A 30 10.68 -10.23 -40.23
CA LYS A 30 11.32 -8.94 -40.50
C LYS A 30 11.17 -8.59 -41.98
N GLU A 31 10.12 -7.86 -42.36
CA GLU A 31 10.18 -6.93 -43.49
C GLU A 31 9.30 -5.70 -43.22
N ASP A 32 9.94 -4.54 -43.20
CA ASP A 32 9.34 -3.22 -43.24
C ASP A 32 8.46 -3.09 -44.49
N ASN A 33 7.17 -2.83 -44.32
CA ASN A 33 6.44 -1.75 -44.98
C ASN A 33 5.01 -1.70 -44.46
N GLY A 34 4.63 -0.51 -43.98
CA GLY A 34 3.42 -0.29 -43.22
C GLY A 34 2.14 -0.71 -43.94
N LEU A 35 1.35 -1.56 -43.27
CA LEU A 35 -0.11 -1.55 -43.28
C LEU A 35 -0.64 -2.49 -42.18
N TYR A 36 -0.36 -2.17 -40.91
CA TYR A 36 -1.06 -2.84 -39.81
C TYR A 36 -2.42 -2.14 -39.59
N GLN A 37 -3.45 -2.67 -40.23
CA GLN A 37 -4.83 -2.40 -39.82
C GLN A 37 -5.12 -3.16 -38.51
N ASN A 38 -5.47 -2.39 -37.48
CA ASN A 38 -6.28 -2.79 -36.33
C ASN A 38 -6.00 -4.19 -35.74
N ILE A 39 -4.87 -4.30 -35.05
CA ILE A 39 -4.87 -5.06 -33.81
C ILE A 39 -5.17 -4.03 -32.73
N ASN A 40 -6.23 -4.23 -31.96
CA ASN A 40 -6.54 -3.46 -30.75
C ASN A 40 -5.44 -3.69 -29.72
N SER A 41 -4.24 -3.17 -29.98
CA SER A 41 -3.33 -2.77 -28.93
C SER A 41 -4.05 -1.65 -28.22
N ILE A 42 -4.70 -2.00 -27.10
CA ILE A 42 -4.82 -1.08 -25.97
C ILE A 42 -3.38 -0.82 -25.51
N GLN A 43 -2.60 -0.10 -26.33
CA GLN A 43 -1.63 0.83 -25.80
C GLN A 43 -2.50 1.88 -25.15
N GLN A 44 -2.79 1.68 -23.86
CA GLN A 44 -3.01 2.82 -22.99
C GLN A 44 -1.75 3.66 -23.19
N ILE A 45 -1.87 4.67 -24.06
CA ILE A 45 -0.98 5.80 -24.05
C ILE A 45 -1.24 6.38 -22.67
N GLU A 46 -0.42 5.99 -21.69
CA GLU A 46 -0.31 6.76 -20.46
C GLU A 46 -0.01 8.18 -20.93
N GLU A 47 -0.94 9.09 -20.67
CA GLU A 47 -0.68 10.51 -20.80
C GLU A 47 0.55 10.76 -19.93
N CYS A 48 1.68 10.98 -20.58
CA CYS A 48 2.95 11.25 -19.92
C CYS A 48 2.82 12.66 -19.36
N ASP A 49 2.23 12.75 -18.17
CA ASP A 49 1.95 13.99 -17.46
C ASP A 49 3.29 14.54 -16.93
N MET A 50 4.00 15.25 -17.81
CA MET A 50 5.38 15.69 -17.63
C MET A 50 5.51 16.95 -16.77
N GLU A 51 4.48 17.33 -16.02
CA GLU A 51 4.56 18.42 -15.06
C GLU A 51 3.76 18.06 -13.81
N LYS A 52 4.43 17.44 -12.83
CA LYS A 52 3.82 17.13 -11.53
C LYS A 52 3.30 18.43 -10.92
N SER A 53 1.98 18.58 -10.89
CA SER A 53 1.33 19.73 -10.28
C SER A 53 1.84 19.90 -8.84
N PRO A 54 2.11 21.13 -8.39
CA PRO A 54 2.63 21.36 -7.05
C PRO A 54 1.65 20.86 -5.99
N ILE A 55 2.16 20.09 -5.02
CA ILE A 55 1.37 19.71 -3.86
C ILE A 55 1.19 20.93 -2.96
N SER A 56 -0.04 21.16 -2.51
CA SER A 56 -0.39 22.29 -1.65
C SER A 56 -1.01 21.78 -0.36
N PHE A 57 -0.43 22.17 0.76
CA PHE A 57 -0.95 21.94 2.11
C PHE A 57 -1.59 23.24 2.58
N ILE A 58 -2.84 23.15 3.03
CA ILE A 58 -3.63 24.30 3.47
C ILE A 58 -4.18 23.97 4.86
N ARG A 59 -3.91 24.84 5.83
CA ARG A 59 -4.56 24.76 7.14
C ARG A 59 -5.76 25.68 7.18
N VAL A 60 -6.90 25.12 7.54
CA VAL A 60 -8.16 25.85 7.67
C VAL A 60 -8.60 25.85 9.13
N SER A 61 -8.96 27.02 9.64
CA SER A 61 -9.53 27.20 10.97
C SER A 61 -10.98 26.70 11.06
N GLN A 62 -11.52 26.60 12.27
CA GLN A 62 -12.92 26.21 12.50
C GLN A 62 -13.94 27.15 11.82
N THR A 63 -13.56 28.39 11.55
CA THR A 63 -14.39 29.39 10.85
C THR A 63 -14.28 29.29 9.33
N GLY A 64 -13.49 28.35 8.80
CA GLY A 64 -13.25 28.18 7.36
C GLY A 64 -12.17 29.10 6.79
N GLN A 65 -11.51 29.90 7.61
CA GLN A 65 -10.42 30.78 7.14
C GLN A 65 -9.12 29.98 6.99
N ILE A 66 -8.42 30.21 5.89
CA ILE A 66 -7.07 29.69 5.67
C ILE A 66 -6.12 30.43 6.62
N THR A 67 -5.37 29.64 7.39
CA THR A 67 -4.41 30.13 8.39
C THR A 67 -2.97 29.98 7.92
N ASP A 68 -2.67 28.88 7.22
CA ASP A 68 -1.34 28.57 6.71
C ASP A 68 -1.45 27.92 5.33
N ILE A 69 -0.47 28.19 4.46
CA ILE A 69 -0.32 27.56 3.15
C ILE A 69 1.16 27.17 2.99
N ASN A 70 1.43 25.92 2.64
CA ASN A 70 2.74 25.45 2.23
C ASN A 70 2.63 24.74 0.88
N GLN A 71 3.48 25.12 -0.09
CA GLN A 71 3.48 24.54 -1.42
C GLN A 71 4.85 23.95 -1.74
N GLY A 72 4.86 22.73 -2.25
CA GLY A 72 6.05 22.05 -2.74
C GLY A 72 5.86 21.58 -4.18
N SER A 73 6.94 21.52 -4.95
CA SER A 73 6.95 20.88 -6.27
C SER A 73 7.77 19.58 -6.22
N GLY A 74 7.53 18.68 -7.18
CA GLY A 74 8.30 17.43 -7.32
C GLY A 74 7.85 16.27 -6.43
N PHE A 75 6.88 16.50 -5.55
CA PHE A 75 6.26 15.47 -4.71
C PHE A 75 4.86 15.09 -5.21
N GLU A 76 4.48 13.83 -5.06
CA GLU A 76 3.09 13.37 -5.20
C GLU A 76 2.60 12.79 -3.87
N TRP A 77 1.31 12.87 -3.60
CA TRP A 77 0.74 12.28 -2.39
C TRP A 77 0.72 10.74 -2.50
N LEU A 78 1.22 10.04 -1.47
CA LEU A 78 1.01 8.59 -1.31
C LEU A 78 0.02 8.30 -0.19
N CYS A 79 0.37 8.64 1.05
CA CYS A 79 -0.44 8.31 2.22
C CYS A 79 -0.05 9.10 3.48
N THR A 80 -0.70 8.77 4.60
CA THR A 80 -0.41 9.31 5.94
C THR A 80 0.01 8.19 6.88
N SER A 81 0.60 8.55 8.02
CA SER A 81 0.68 7.63 9.15
C SER A 81 -0.66 7.47 9.85
N PHE A 82 -0.74 6.48 10.73
CA PHE A 82 -1.87 6.38 11.64
C PHE A 82 -1.83 7.56 12.65
N PRO A 83 -2.99 8.13 13.03
CA PRO A 83 -3.04 9.15 14.07
C PRO A 83 -2.50 8.57 15.39
N THR A 84 -1.52 9.24 16.00
CA THR A 84 -0.94 8.81 17.28
C THR A 84 -0.98 9.94 18.28
N LEU A 85 -1.40 9.63 19.50
CA LEU A 85 -1.21 10.49 20.66
C LEU A 85 0.18 10.20 21.22
N GLU A 86 1.13 11.11 21.07
CA GLU A 86 2.48 10.92 21.64
C GLU A 86 2.46 10.99 23.18
N THR A 87 1.44 11.63 23.75
CA THR A 87 1.21 11.68 25.20
C THR A 87 -0.20 11.18 25.50
N PRO A 88 -0.36 10.01 26.16
CA PRO A 88 -1.68 9.63 26.64
C PRO A 88 -2.16 10.69 27.64
N TYR A 89 -3.46 11.00 27.61
CA TYR A 89 -4.08 11.75 28.71
C TYR A 89 -3.70 11.02 30.00
N TYR A 90 -2.86 11.64 30.84
CA TYR A 90 -2.71 11.19 32.21
C TYR A 90 -4.10 11.29 32.84
N MET A 91 -4.84 10.18 32.88
CA MET A 91 -5.87 10.01 33.89
C MET A 91 -5.09 9.88 35.20
N SER A 92 -4.94 11.01 35.90
CA SER A 92 -4.44 11.09 37.27
C SER A 92 -5.36 10.26 38.19
N MET A 93 -5.19 8.95 38.17
CA MET A 93 -5.69 8.06 39.21
C MET A 93 -4.63 8.04 40.30
N THR A 94 -4.79 8.96 41.26
CA THR A 94 -4.29 8.86 42.63
C THR A 94 -2.86 8.35 42.82
N ASP A 95 -1.89 9.27 42.81
CA ASP A 95 -0.66 9.12 43.60
C ASP A 95 -0.31 10.48 44.18
N ASP A 96 -0.39 10.60 45.51
CA ASP A 96 -0.24 11.83 46.30
C ASP A 96 1.20 12.40 46.33
N ASN A 97 2.00 12.22 45.28
CA ASN A 97 3.40 12.65 45.22
C ASN A 97 3.84 13.20 43.84
N ILE A 98 3.01 14.01 43.19
CA ILE A 98 3.42 14.73 41.98
C ILE A 98 3.89 16.14 42.37
N ASN A 99 5.17 16.43 42.07
CA ASN A 99 5.73 17.78 42.12
C ASN A 99 4.90 18.70 41.21
N GLN A 100 4.20 19.67 41.81
CA GLN A 100 3.27 20.60 41.15
C GLN A 100 3.94 21.61 40.18
N ASN A 101 5.18 21.37 39.75
CA ASN A 101 5.99 22.32 38.98
C ASN A 101 6.29 21.86 37.54
N GLU A 102 5.89 20.67 37.13
CA GLU A 102 6.00 20.25 35.72
C GLU A 102 4.76 20.76 34.95
N PRO A 103 4.94 21.55 33.87
CA PRO A 103 3.81 22.02 33.08
C PRO A 103 3.08 20.82 32.47
N LEU A 104 1.75 20.79 32.66
CA LEU A 104 0.86 19.88 31.96
C LEU A 104 1.07 20.05 30.44
N HIS A 105 1.85 19.16 29.82
CA HIS A 105 2.00 19.12 28.38
C HIS A 105 0.64 18.75 27.77
N GLU A 106 0.06 19.64 26.95
CA GLU A 106 -1.12 19.31 26.17
C GLU A 106 -0.80 18.13 25.25
N PRO A 107 -1.67 17.12 25.15
CA PRO A 107 -1.47 16.01 24.24
C PRO A 107 -1.49 16.54 22.81
N TYR A 108 -0.39 16.34 22.10
CA TYR A 108 -0.31 16.65 20.67
C TYR A 108 -0.38 15.36 19.86
N ILE A 109 -1.11 15.44 18.74
CA ILE A 109 -1.21 14.36 17.77
C ILE A 109 -0.10 14.59 16.76
N THR A 110 0.77 13.60 16.61
CA THR A 110 1.78 13.61 15.54
C THR A 110 1.21 12.89 14.33
N ASN A 111 1.32 13.53 13.17
CA ASN A 111 0.97 12.95 11.89
C ASN A 111 2.17 13.06 10.94
N TYR A 112 2.48 11.95 10.28
CA TYR A 112 3.47 11.90 9.23
C TYR A 112 2.79 11.79 7.87
N LEU A 113 3.39 12.42 6.88
CA LEU A 113 2.98 12.38 5.49
C LEU A 113 3.99 11.52 4.73
N CYS A 114 3.51 10.64 3.86
CA CYS A 114 4.35 9.92 2.91
C CYS A 114 4.10 10.51 1.52
N LEU A 115 5.13 11.15 0.97
CA LEU A 115 5.09 11.77 -0.35
C LEU A 115 6.03 11.04 -1.30
N LYS A 116 5.60 10.79 -2.52
CA LYS A 116 6.44 10.19 -3.55
C LYS A 116 7.43 11.21 -4.09
N GLN A 117 8.70 10.86 -4.11
CA GLN A 117 9.75 11.54 -4.85
C GLN A 117 10.45 10.51 -5.74
N ASP A 118 10.44 10.73 -7.05
CA ASP A 118 10.81 9.70 -8.04
C ASP A 118 10.02 8.38 -7.83
N VAL A 119 10.67 7.31 -7.36
CA VAL A 119 10.06 6.01 -7.05
C VAL A 119 9.89 5.75 -5.56
N ASP A 120 10.48 6.58 -4.70
CA ASP A 120 10.57 6.38 -3.26
C ASP A 120 9.43 7.11 -2.52
N GLY A 121 9.08 6.60 -1.34
CA GLY A 121 8.19 7.26 -0.40
C GLY A 121 8.97 8.03 0.66
N ILE A 122 8.93 9.35 0.62
CA ILE A 122 9.58 10.25 1.57
C ILE A 122 8.64 10.56 2.72
N ILE A 123 9.07 10.27 3.94
CA ILE A 123 8.28 10.51 5.16
C ILE A 123 8.64 11.86 5.75
N LEU A 124 7.63 12.72 5.90
CA LEU A 124 7.74 14.06 6.46
C LEU A 124 6.87 14.18 7.71
N LYS A 125 7.42 14.69 8.81
CA LYS A 125 6.65 15.12 9.98
C LYS A 125 6.05 16.50 9.72
N LEU A 126 4.74 16.63 9.93
CA LEU A 126 4.03 17.90 9.81
C LEU A 126 4.02 18.63 11.16
N GLU A 127 4.64 19.81 11.21
CA GLU A 127 4.71 20.64 12.41
C GLU A 127 3.61 21.72 12.45
N ASN A 128 3.56 22.47 13.55
CA ASN A 128 2.51 23.43 13.89
C ASN A 128 2.34 24.62 12.94
N ASN A 129 3.13 24.80 11.89
CA ASN A 129 3.01 25.87 10.89
C ASN A 129 3.12 25.32 9.46
N LEU A 130 2.75 24.05 9.25
CA LEU A 130 2.96 23.33 7.99
C LEU A 130 4.45 23.23 7.59
N GLU A 131 5.38 23.42 8.52
CA GLU A 131 6.77 23.00 8.32
C GLU A 131 6.82 21.47 8.21
N MET A 132 7.61 21.00 7.26
CA MET A 132 7.75 19.59 6.94
C MET A 132 9.20 19.16 7.15
N ASN A 133 9.42 18.28 8.11
CA ASN A 133 10.75 17.77 8.45
C ASN A 133 10.90 16.33 7.97
N HIS A 134 11.97 16.05 7.22
CA HIS A 134 12.27 14.70 6.77
C HIS A 134 12.57 13.75 7.93
N CYS A 135 11.92 12.59 7.95
CA CYS A 135 12.09 11.56 8.98
C CYS A 135 12.73 10.28 8.44
N ALA A 136 12.22 9.74 7.33
CA ALA A 136 12.62 8.45 6.80
C ALA A 136 12.24 8.30 5.32
N VAL A 137 12.72 7.21 4.70
CA VAL A 137 12.45 6.88 3.28
C VAL A 137 12.04 5.42 3.17
N PHE A 138 10.91 5.15 2.51
CA PHE A 138 10.56 3.84 1.99
C PHE A 138 11.01 3.71 0.54
N ASN A 139 12.10 2.99 0.31
CA ASN A 139 12.65 2.80 -1.03
C ASN A 139 11.65 2.12 -1.97
N ALA A 140 11.57 2.55 -3.22
CA ALA A 140 10.67 2.04 -4.26
C ALA A 140 9.17 1.98 -3.89
N PHE A 141 8.73 2.61 -2.80
CA PHE A 141 7.36 2.48 -2.32
C PHE A 141 6.35 3.09 -3.29
N GLY A 142 6.69 4.19 -3.96
CA GLY A 142 5.84 4.78 -5.01
C GLY A 142 5.60 3.80 -6.17
N PHE A 143 6.60 2.98 -6.52
CA PHE A 143 6.44 1.91 -7.51
C PHE A 143 5.57 0.76 -7.00
N VAL A 144 5.79 0.32 -5.76
CA VAL A 144 5.00 -0.77 -5.13
C VAL A 144 3.53 -0.37 -5.01
N GLU A 145 3.26 0.85 -4.55
CA GLU A 145 1.92 1.42 -4.37
C GLU A 145 1.19 1.58 -5.71
N ALA A 146 1.88 2.06 -6.76
CA ALA A 146 1.33 2.15 -8.10
C ALA A 146 0.98 0.78 -8.70
N SER A 147 1.69 -0.30 -8.33
CA SER A 147 1.41 -1.66 -8.80
C SER A 147 0.09 -2.23 -8.28
N LYS A 148 -0.49 -1.67 -7.22
CA LYS A 148 -1.72 -2.19 -6.58
C LYS A 148 -2.96 -1.44 -7.08
N ARG A 149 -3.46 -1.85 -8.25
CA ARG A 149 -4.60 -1.20 -8.93
C ARG A 149 -5.90 -1.19 -8.10
N ASN A 150 -6.10 -2.19 -7.24
CA ASN A 150 -7.29 -2.34 -6.40
C ASN A 150 -7.12 -1.79 -4.97
N LYS A 151 -6.07 -0.99 -4.72
CA LYS A 151 -5.85 -0.35 -3.43
C LYS A 151 -7.00 0.60 -3.09
N LYS A 152 -7.40 0.56 -1.83
CA LYS A 152 -8.40 1.45 -1.24
C LYS A 152 -7.78 2.35 -0.18
N PHE A 153 -6.86 1.82 0.60
CA PHE A 153 -6.13 2.57 1.62
C PHE A 153 -4.63 2.32 1.47
N ALA A 154 -3.85 3.33 1.83
CA ALA A 154 -2.43 3.20 2.06
C ALA A 154 -2.07 3.94 3.35
N TYR A 155 -1.18 3.39 4.16
CA TYR A 155 -0.72 3.98 5.42
C TYR A 155 0.74 3.62 5.67
N ILE A 156 1.45 4.45 6.44
CA ILE A 156 2.74 4.09 7.03
C ILE A 156 2.57 3.86 8.54
N SER A 157 3.33 2.92 9.11
CA SER A 157 3.37 2.73 10.56
C SER A 157 4.08 3.89 11.23
N ASN A 158 3.74 4.15 12.49
CA ASN A 158 4.25 5.31 13.24
C ASN A 158 5.74 5.23 13.60
N ASP A 159 6.30 4.02 13.55
CA ASP A 159 7.73 3.72 13.72
C ASP A 159 8.47 3.58 12.39
N PHE A 160 7.78 3.82 11.26
CA PHE A 160 8.29 3.74 9.88
C PHE A 160 8.83 2.37 9.47
N ARG A 161 8.51 1.31 10.19
CA ARG A 161 8.92 -0.07 9.87
C ARG A 161 8.08 -0.68 8.75
N TYR A 162 6.83 -0.25 8.61
CA TYR A 162 5.88 -0.84 7.67
C TYR A 162 5.14 0.24 6.86
N ALA A 163 4.86 -0.07 5.61
CA ALA A 163 3.88 0.61 4.80
C ALA A 163 2.81 -0.40 4.38
N LEU A 164 1.55 -0.09 4.65
CA LEU A 164 0.40 -0.93 4.34
C LEU A 164 -0.27 -0.40 3.08
N ILE A 165 -0.58 -1.30 2.14
CA ILE A 165 -1.46 -1.04 1.00
C ILE A 165 -2.60 -2.04 1.09
N VAL A 166 -3.82 -1.54 1.23
CA VAL A 166 -4.99 -2.34 1.58
C VAL A 166 -5.95 -2.31 0.41
N GLU A 167 -6.35 -3.47 -0.07
CA GLU A 167 -7.34 -3.58 -1.14
C GLU A 167 -8.76 -3.29 -0.64
N THR A 168 -9.70 -3.31 -1.57
CA THR A 168 -11.10 -3.01 -1.28
C THR A 168 -11.76 -4.04 -0.34
N SER A 169 -11.26 -5.28 -0.29
CA SER A 169 -11.99 -6.40 0.36
C SER A 169 -11.13 -7.41 1.11
N LYS A 170 -10.03 -7.91 0.53
CA LYS A 170 -9.40 -9.16 1.01
C LYS A 170 -7.94 -9.06 1.39
N LEU A 171 -7.16 -8.24 0.71
CA LEU A 171 -5.71 -8.28 0.83
C LEU A 171 -5.17 -7.04 1.52
N VAL A 172 -4.25 -7.26 2.45
CA VAL A 172 -3.35 -6.22 2.97
C VAL A 172 -1.94 -6.59 2.57
N PHE A 173 -1.33 -5.77 1.72
CA PHE A 173 0.08 -5.85 1.41
C PHE A 173 0.85 -5.06 2.48
N VAL A 174 1.78 -5.71 3.16
CA VAL A 174 2.67 -5.06 4.12
C VAL A 174 4.07 -5.00 3.52
N TYR A 175 4.52 -3.79 3.23
CA TYR A 175 5.88 -3.50 2.82
C TYR A 175 6.73 -3.18 4.05
N SER A 176 7.76 -3.96 4.33
CA SER A 176 8.60 -3.82 5.54
C SER A 176 9.97 -3.27 5.17
N GLN A 177 10.39 -2.21 5.89
CA GLN A 177 11.77 -1.75 5.86
C GLN A 177 12.66 -2.72 6.65
N PRO A 178 13.82 -3.09 6.09
CA PRO A 178 14.82 -3.81 6.85
C PRO A 178 15.25 -3.01 8.09
N SER A 179 15.54 -3.71 9.18
CA SER A 179 16.12 -3.12 10.39
C SER A 179 17.58 -2.72 10.19
N ASP A 180 18.31 -3.49 9.39
CA ASP A 180 19.74 -3.29 9.10
C ASP A 180 19.99 -2.23 8.01
N GLU A 181 20.94 -1.32 8.28
CA GLU A 181 21.29 -0.17 7.41
C GLU A 181 21.87 -0.58 6.05
N GLU A 182 22.58 -1.71 5.97
CA GLU A 182 23.08 -2.23 4.70
C GLU A 182 21.94 -2.81 3.86
N SER A 183 21.05 -3.56 4.52
CA SER A 183 19.87 -4.17 3.92
C SER A 183 18.82 -3.15 3.46
N LYS A 184 18.64 -2.03 4.19
CA LYS A 184 17.72 -0.93 3.83
C LYS A 184 17.96 -0.42 2.42
N ARG A 185 19.20 -0.43 1.94
CA ARG A 185 19.57 0.12 0.62
C ARG A 185 19.18 -0.78 -0.55
N ASN A 186 19.04 -2.08 -0.32
CA ASN A 186 19.01 -3.08 -1.41
C ASN A 186 17.85 -4.07 -1.33
N SER A 187 17.12 -4.11 -0.22
CA SER A 187 16.07 -5.11 -0.02
C SER A 187 14.91 -4.55 0.78
N ALA A 188 13.72 -5.07 0.54
CA ALA A 188 12.56 -4.87 1.39
C ALA A 188 11.66 -6.09 1.27
N SER A 189 11.06 -6.48 2.39
CA SER A 189 10.16 -7.64 2.42
C SER A 189 8.73 -7.19 2.16
N GLN A 190 7.99 -7.98 1.40
CA GLN A 190 6.55 -7.79 1.24
C GLN A 190 5.82 -9.01 1.78
N TYR A 191 4.91 -8.78 2.72
CA TYR A 191 4.00 -9.78 3.24
C TYR A 191 2.61 -9.56 2.64
N LEU A 192 1.89 -10.65 2.42
CA LEU A 192 0.51 -10.63 1.95
C LEU A 192 -0.38 -11.23 3.03
N ILE A 193 -1.26 -10.42 3.60
CA ILE A 193 -2.22 -10.84 4.60
C ILE A 193 -3.59 -10.96 3.93
N ASP A 194 -4.13 -12.18 3.89
CA ASP A 194 -5.51 -12.42 3.49
C ASP A 194 -6.41 -12.23 4.71
N VAL A 195 -7.18 -11.14 4.69
CA VAL A 195 -8.15 -10.81 5.72
C VAL A 195 -9.56 -11.26 5.33
N SER A 196 -9.76 -12.15 4.35
CA SER A 196 -11.07 -12.75 4.10
C SER A 196 -11.55 -13.54 5.33
N ASN A 197 -12.87 -13.61 5.53
CA ASN A 197 -13.43 -14.34 6.68
C ASN A 197 -13.14 -15.84 6.50
N TYR A 198 -12.19 -16.38 7.26
CA TYR A 198 -11.90 -17.81 7.31
C TYR A 198 -12.82 -18.45 8.35
N ASP A 199 -13.89 -19.09 7.90
CA ASP A 199 -14.59 -20.11 8.68
C ASP A 199 -15.03 -21.23 7.73
N ASP A 200 -14.05 -22.02 7.27
CA ASP A 200 -14.27 -23.22 6.43
C ASP A 200 -15.07 -24.32 7.17
N SER A 201 -15.33 -24.15 8.47
CA SER A 201 -15.97 -25.16 9.32
C SER A 201 -17.51 -25.14 9.31
N GLN A 202 -18.18 -24.10 8.81
CA GLN A 202 -19.64 -23.97 8.97
C GLN A 202 -20.40 -23.37 7.77
N MET A 203 -20.19 -23.84 6.54
CA MET A 203 -21.07 -23.41 5.42
C MET A 203 -21.46 -24.55 4.47
N ILE A 204 -22.23 -25.51 4.99
CA ILE A 204 -23.23 -26.23 4.20
C ILE A 204 -24.55 -25.47 4.38
N ASN A 205 -24.86 -24.50 3.49
CA ASN A 205 -26.19 -24.30 2.87
C ASN A 205 -26.62 -22.87 2.47
N ASP A 206 -25.95 -21.78 2.82
CA ASP A 206 -26.51 -20.44 2.52
C ASP A 206 -25.79 -19.72 1.37
N LYS A 207 -26.29 -19.95 0.14
CA LYS A 207 -25.83 -19.29 -1.10
C LYS A 207 -26.07 -17.77 -1.15
N GLU A 208 -26.78 -17.19 -0.19
CA GLU A 208 -27.08 -15.74 -0.15
C GLU A 208 -26.07 -14.89 0.64
N HIS A 209 -25.15 -15.49 1.40
CA HIS A 209 -24.17 -14.75 2.23
C HIS A 209 -22.77 -14.63 1.62
N GLN A 210 -22.55 -15.05 0.36
CA GLN A 210 -21.25 -14.90 -0.33
C GLN A 210 -21.00 -13.48 -0.87
N LYS A 211 -21.52 -12.44 -0.22
CA LYS A 211 -21.18 -11.07 -0.60
C LYS A 211 -19.82 -10.73 -0.03
N GLU A 212 -18.87 -10.45 -0.91
CA GLU A 212 -17.55 -9.98 -0.54
C GLU A 212 -17.64 -8.80 0.45
N GLU A 213 -17.05 -8.98 1.64
CA GLU A 213 -17.09 -7.97 2.69
C GLU A 213 -16.07 -6.87 2.37
N LEU A 214 -16.53 -5.63 2.30
CA LEU A 214 -15.66 -4.48 2.00
C LEU A 214 -14.90 -4.04 3.24
N ILE A 215 -13.65 -3.61 3.05
CA ILE A 215 -12.82 -2.98 4.07
C ILE A 215 -13.20 -1.50 4.17
N TYR A 216 -13.49 -1.01 5.36
CA TYR A 216 -13.89 0.38 5.63
C TYR A 216 -12.82 1.22 6.30
N GLY A 217 -11.83 0.59 6.93
CA GLY A 217 -10.73 1.31 7.55
C GLY A 217 -9.65 0.37 8.05
N VAL A 218 -8.51 0.97 8.38
CA VAL A 218 -7.36 0.28 8.99
C VAL A 218 -6.88 1.13 10.16
N ALA A 219 -6.40 0.48 11.21
CA ALA A 219 -5.79 1.13 12.35
C ALA A 219 -4.54 0.37 12.78
N GLN A 220 -3.53 1.10 13.25
CA GLN A 220 -2.42 0.53 14.00
C GLN A 220 -2.82 0.48 15.48
N LEU A 221 -2.78 -0.71 16.07
CA LEU A 221 -3.09 -0.92 17.49
C LEU A 221 -1.81 -0.92 18.35
N ASP A 222 -0.71 -1.42 17.79
CA ASP A 222 0.61 -1.48 18.42
C ASP A 222 1.69 -1.44 17.32
N GLN A 223 2.98 -1.47 17.66
CA GLN A 223 4.11 -1.42 16.72
C GLN A 223 3.99 -2.43 15.57
N ASN A 224 3.61 -3.67 15.88
CA ASN A 224 3.47 -4.75 14.90
C ASN A 224 2.04 -5.27 14.76
N VAL A 225 1.04 -4.60 15.36
CA VAL A 225 -0.35 -5.10 15.40
C VAL A 225 -1.28 -4.12 14.70
N PHE A 226 -2.04 -4.64 13.75
CA PHE A 226 -2.94 -3.86 12.90
C PHE A 226 -4.33 -4.44 12.92
N MET A 227 -5.32 -3.57 12.77
CA MET A 227 -6.73 -3.91 12.68
C MET A 227 -7.29 -3.45 11.34
N VAL A 228 -8.05 -4.32 10.68
CA VAL A 228 -8.83 -4.03 9.48
C VAL A 228 -10.31 -4.05 9.85
N LEU A 229 -10.97 -2.91 9.71
CA LEU A 229 -12.41 -2.77 9.91
C LEU A 229 -13.16 -3.14 8.64
N LYS A 230 -14.16 -4.00 8.78
CA LYS A 230 -15.08 -4.38 7.70
C LYS A 230 -16.53 -3.99 8.05
N ARG A 231 -17.48 -4.36 7.20
CA ARG A 231 -18.89 -3.98 7.35
C ARG A 231 -19.51 -4.49 8.66
N SER A 232 -19.22 -5.74 8.99
CA SER A 232 -19.88 -6.53 10.04
C SER A 232 -18.88 -7.19 10.98
N SER A 233 -17.59 -7.09 10.67
CA SER A 233 -16.50 -7.70 11.44
C SER A 233 -15.27 -6.79 11.44
N PHE A 234 -14.26 -7.20 12.19
CA PHE A 234 -12.90 -6.69 12.06
C PHE A 234 -11.92 -7.86 12.12
N CYS A 235 -10.76 -7.69 11.51
CA CYS A 235 -9.66 -8.64 11.58
C CYS A 235 -8.47 -7.95 12.26
N ILE A 236 -7.78 -8.66 13.16
CA ILE A 236 -6.53 -8.20 13.76
C ILE A 236 -5.44 -9.15 13.28
N PHE A 237 -4.32 -8.61 12.85
CA PHE A 237 -3.13 -9.38 12.50
C PHE A 237 -1.89 -8.77 13.14
N SER A 238 -0.94 -9.63 13.50
CA SER A 238 0.42 -9.24 13.91
C SER A 238 1.40 -9.53 12.79
N ILE A 239 2.48 -8.76 12.76
CA ILE A 239 3.66 -9.03 11.94
C ILE A 239 4.74 -9.54 12.88
N ASP A 240 4.93 -10.85 12.89
CA ASP A 240 5.94 -11.46 13.75
C ASP A 240 7.32 -11.24 13.13
N ASN A 241 8.27 -10.72 13.92
CA ASN A 241 9.67 -10.68 13.51
C ASN A 241 10.23 -12.09 13.74
N GLU A 242 10.40 -12.90 12.69
CA GLU A 242 11.11 -14.20 12.79
C GLU A 242 12.64 -14.05 13.03
N GLN A 243 13.08 -12.97 13.67
CA GLN A 243 14.49 -12.72 13.99
C GLN A 243 14.61 -12.08 15.37
N ASP A 244 14.57 -12.91 16.41
CA ASP A 244 15.26 -12.69 17.69
C ASP A 244 15.93 -14.01 18.12
#